data_AF-A0A7X8IY96-F1
#
_entry.id   AF-A0A7X8IY96-F1
#
_cell.length_a   1.000
_cell.length_b   1.000
_cell.length_c   1.000
_cell.angle_alpha   90.00
_cell.angle_beta   90.00
_cell.angle_gamma   90.00
#
_symmetry.space_group_name_H-M   'P 1'
#
loop_
_entity.id
_entity.type
_entity.pdbx_description
1 polymer ?
#
loop_
_entity_poly.entity_id
_entity_poly.type
_entity_poly.pdbx_seq_one_letter_code
_entity_poly.pdbx_strand_id
1 'polypeptide(L)'
;MLALTDIADDILLLYKNTKLATEELIEKISNIHEILVDSGTNLDSFSKEYDFIYIKEGVYKCFYNNKLLRFYSENDLLYIKNFPLNFSIVGEFGTTIIPFSFCSISANLLNDFINILDIENKINLYLLSVNIHNDINIQPELKLYSKGDIITNEGDYPDMIYEMISGEASVIKSDQIIGKINAGEIFGEISFLNECSRTATVVADSRCEVITIKKEIFSNLIKEKPQFLLSISKTLAKRVNSLNNKITS
;
A
#
# COMPACT_ATOMS: atom_id res chain seq x y z
N MET A 1 4.13 -10.91 -19.80
CA MET A 1 3.74 -12.12 -19.04
C MET A 1 4.99 -12.85 -18.56
N LEU A 2 5.85 -12.13 -17.83
CA LEU A 2 7.20 -12.56 -17.40
C LEU A 2 7.56 -11.94 -16.03
N ALA A 3 6.57 -11.64 -15.18
CA ALA A 3 6.79 -10.87 -13.95
C ALA A 3 5.91 -11.28 -12.75
N LEU A 4 5.24 -12.44 -12.80
CA LEU A 4 4.42 -12.93 -11.69
C LEU A 4 5.00 -14.20 -11.04
N THR A 5 5.75 -15.00 -11.80
CA THR A 5 6.45 -16.19 -11.30
C THR A 5 7.69 -15.82 -10.51
N ASP A 6 8.53 -14.93 -11.04
CA ASP A 6 9.81 -14.58 -10.42
C ASP A 6 9.62 -13.80 -9.10
N ILE A 7 8.59 -12.96 -9.02
CA ILE A 7 8.22 -12.24 -7.78
C ILE A 7 7.66 -13.21 -6.73
N ALA A 8 6.97 -14.28 -7.15
CA ALA A 8 6.47 -15.29 -6.22
C ALA A 8 7.62 -16.12 -5.61
N ASP A 9 8.66 -16.41 -6.38
CA ASP A 9 9.84 -17.15 -5.91
C ASP A 9 10.68 -16.31 -4.91
N ASP A 10 10.88 -15.01 -5.18
CA ASP A 10 11.56 -14.10 -4.27
C ASP A 10 10.82 -13.96 -2.93
N ILE A 11 9.49 -13.94 -2.97
CA ILE A 11 8.66 -13.85 -1.76
C ILE A 11 8.64 -15.16 -0.99
N LEU A 12 8.58 -16.29 -1.69
CA LEU A 12 8.67 -17.61 -1.06
C LEU A 12 10.03 -17.78 -0.35
N LEU A 13 11.11 -17.28 -0.96
CA LEU A 13 12.44 -17.25 -0.36
C LEU A 13 12.48 -16.35 0.88
N LEU A 14 11.91 -15.15 0.81
CA LEU A 14 11.78 -14.25 1.96
C LEU A 14 10.96 -14.89 3.09
N TYR A 15 9.85 -15.55 2.77
CA TYR A 15 9.01 -16.28 3.72
C TYR A 15 9.80 -17.37 4.45
N LYS A 16 10.54 -18.19 3.69
CA LYS A 16 11.37 -19.26 4.24
C LYS A 16 12.47 -18.73 5.16
N ASN A 17 13.15 -17.66 4.76
CA ASN A 17 14.22 -17.06 5.55
C ASN A 17 13.68 -16.44 6.86
N THR A 18 12.50 -15.82 6.79
CA THR A 18 11.87 -15.18 7.95
C THR A 18 11.47 -16.21 9.00
N LYS A 19 10.97 -17.38 8.57
CA LYS A 19 10.66 -18.49 9.48
C LYS A 19 11.87 -19.01 10.25
N LEU A 20 12.97 -19.24 9.54
CA LEU A 20 14.22 -19.70 10.16
C LEU A 20 14.74 -18.67 11.17
N ALA A 21 14.77 -17.39 10.78
CA ALA A 21 15.21 -16.31 11.67
C ALA A 21 14.30 -16.16 12.91
N THR A 22 12.99 -16.36 12.73
CA THR A 22 12.01 -16.32 13.82
C THR A 22 12.23 -17.46 14.81
N GLU A 23 12.44 -18.68 14.33
CA GLU A 23 12.72 -19.84 15.19
C GLU A 23 13.97 -19.60 16.06
N GLU A 24 15.09 -19.17 15.45
CA GLU A 24 16.32 -18.85 16.17
C GLU A 24 16.18 -17.71 17.19
N LEU A 25 15.30 -16.75 16.89
CA LEU A 25 15.01 -15.61 17.75
C LEU A 25 14.23 -16.06 18.99
N ILE A 26 13.17 -16.88 18.80
CA ILE A 26 12.30 -17.34 19.89
C ILE A 26 13.08 -18.17 20.92
N GLU A 27 14.04 -18.99 20.49
CA GLU A 27 14.91 -19.74 21.40
C GLU A 27 15.72 -18.85 22.36
N LYS A 28 15.97 -17.59 21.98
CA LYS A 28 16.75 -16.62 22.75
C LYS A 28 15.88 -15.74 23.66
N ILE A 29 14.56 -15.76 23.50
CA ILE A 29 13.63 -14.99 24.34
C ILE A 29 13.39 -15.76 25.65
N SER A 30 13.52 -15.05 26.78
CA SER A 30 13.28 -15.63 28.11
C SER A 30 11.85 -15.39 28.59
N ASN A 31 11.37 -16.22 29.53
CA ASN A 31 10.06 -16.07 30.20
C ASN A 31 8.84 -16.08 29.26
N ILE A 32 8.88 -16.93 28.25
CA ILE A 32 7.74 -17.22 27.36
C ILE A 32 7.15 -18.58 27.71
N HIS A 33 5.84 -18.72 27.51
CA HIS A 33 5.11 -19.94 27.83
C HIS A 33 4.22 -20.34 26.67
N GLU A 34 4.07 -21.64 26.47
CA GLU A 34 3.19 -22.20 25.46
C GLU A 34 1.73 -22.17 25.94
N ILE A 35 0.83 -21.86 25.03
CA ILE A 35 -0.61 -21.89 25.24
C ILE A 35 -1.24 -22.80 24.18
N LEU A 36 -2.03 -23.76 24.65
CA LEU A 36 -2.91 -24.55 23.80
C LEU A 36 -4.15 -23.73 23.47
N VAL A 37 -4.47 -23.63 22.19
CA VAL A 37 -5.57 -22.83 21.67
C VAL A 37 -6.56 -23.73 20.97
N ASP A 38 -7.81 -23.65 21.41
CA ASP A 38 -8.93 -24.40 20.84
C ASP A 38 -9.23 -23.92 19.41
N SER A 39 -9.73 -24.86 18.59
CA SER A 39 -10.19 -24.57 17.23
C SER A 39 -11.25 -23.45 17.22
N GLY A 40 -11.17 -22.56 16.24
CA GLY A 40 -12.09 -21.44 16.09
C GLY A 40 -11.74 -20.21 16.94
N THR A 41 -10.74 -20.28 17.83
CA THR A 41 -10.28 -19.13 18.60
C THR A 41 -9.65 -18.09 17.68
N ASN A 42 -10.10 -16.84 17.79
CA ASN A 42 -9.47 -15.72 17.09
C ASN A 42 -8.27 -15.21 17.90
N LEU A 43 -7.10 -15.17 17.28
CA LEU A 43 -5.86 -14.74 17.92
C LEU A 43 -5.87 -13.27 18.35
N ASP A 44 -6.74 -12.43 17.78
CA ASP A 44 -6.92 -11.05 18.26
C ASP A 44 -7.41 -10.99 19.72
N SER A 45 -8.01 -12.06 20.26
CA SER A 45 -8.39 -12.10 21.67
C SER A 45 -7.21 -11.94 22.64
N PHE A 46 -5.98 -12.29 22.21
CA PHE A 46 -4.76 -12.15 22.99
C PHE A 46 -4.16 -10.73 22.95
N SER A 47 -4.63 -9.86 22.06
CA SER A 47 -4.04 -8.51 21.83
C SER A 47 -4.19 -7.56 23.02
N LYS A 48 -5.05 -7.92 23.99
CA LYS A 48 -5.21 -7.20 25.26
C LYS A 48 -4.02 -7.35 26.18
N GLU A 49 -3.35 -8.49 26.14
CA GLU A 49 -2.29 -8.85 27.09
C GLU A 49 -0.92 -8.95 26.42
N TYR A 50 -0.88 -9.33 25.15
CA TYR A 50 0.34 -9.64 24.43
C TYR A 50 0.50 -8.77 23.18
N ASP A 51 1.77 -8.54 22.82
CA ASP A 51 2.08 -7.76 21.62
C ASP A 51 2.21 -8.66 20.39
N PHE A 52 2.76 -9.86 20.60
CA PHE A 52 3.14 -10.81 19.55
C PHE A 52 2.65 -12.21 19.87
N ILE A 53 2.51 -13.01 18.80
CA ILE A 53 2.28 -14.45 18.87
C ILE A 53 3.27 -15.13 17.92
N TYR A 54 3.99 -16.11 18.44
CA TYR A 54 4.70 -17.09 17.63
C TYR A 54 3.89 -18.38 17.52
N ILE A 55 3.74 -18.91 16.31
CA ILE A 55 3.05 -20.18 16.08
C ILE A 55 4.05 -21.31 16.25
N LYS A 56 3.92 -22.06 17.36
CA LYS A 56 4.74 -23.23 17.63
C LYS A 56 4.23 -24.44 16.84
N GLU A 57 2.92 -24.66 16.84
CA GLU A 57 2.29 -25.75 16.09
C GLU A 57 0.90 -25.35 15.58
N GLY A 58 0.60 -25.75 14.34
CA GLY A 58 -0.72 -25.59 13.74
C GLY A 58 -0.78 -24.64 12.55
N VAL A 59 -1.99 -24.42 12.05
CA VAL A 59 -2.27 -23.58 10.88
C VAL A 59 -3.44 -22.64 11.20
N TYR A 60 -3.25 -21.37 10.85
CA TYR A 60 -4.22 -20.31 11.05
C TYR A 60 -4.59 -19.67 9.71
N LYS A 61 -5.86 -19.32 9.57
CA LYS A 61 -6.38 -18.58 8.43
C LYS A 61 -6.52 -17.11 8.81
N CYS A 62 -5.90 -16.24 8.02
CA CYS A 62 -6.04 -14.79 8.15
C CYS A 62 -7.06 -14.29 7.14
N PHE A 63 -8.09 -13.61 7.65
CA PHE A 63 -9.14 -13.00 6.85
C PHE A 63 -9.14 -11.49 7.01
N TYR A 64 -9.55 -10.80 5.95
CA TYR A 64 -9.90 -9.38 5.95
C TYR A 64 -11.24 -9.20 5.25
N ASN A 65 -12.20 -8.53 5.89
CA ASN A 65 -13.57 -8.39 5.38
C ASN A 65 -14.18 -9.74 4.93
N ASN A 66 -13.98 -10.80 5.71
CA ASN A 66 -14.37 -12.19 5.41
C ASN A 66 -13.72 -12.85 4.19
N LYS A 67 -12.75 -12.20 3.55
CA LYS A 67 -11.94 -12.77 2.47
C LYS A 67 -10.65 -13.34 3.03
N LEU A 68 -10.33 -14.59 2.67
CA LEU A 68 -9.07 -15.23 3.06
C LEU A 68 -7.91 -14.49 2.37
N LEU A 69 -6.98 -13.96 3.17
CA LEU A 69 -5.80 -13.24 2.70
C LEU A 69 -4.56 -14.14 2.62
N ARG A 70 -4.28 -14.86 3.70
CA ARG A 70 -3.13 -15.77 3.81
C ARG A 70 -3.36 -16.82 4.89
N PHE A 71 -2.47 -17.80 4.90
CA PHE A 71 -2.31 -18.73 5.99
C PHE A 71 -1.10 -18.31 6.83
N TYR A 72 -1.18 -18.60 8.12
CA TYR A 72 -0.03 -18.65 9.01
C TYR A 72 0.14 -20.09 9.50
N SER A 73 1.36 -20.46 9.86
CA SER A 73 1.76 -21.82 10.18
C SER A 73 2.98 -21.80 11.10
N GLU A 74 3.45 -22.98 11.50
CA GLU A 74 4.66 -23.16 12.31
C GLU A 74 5.81 -22.23 11.85
N ASN A 75 6.44 -21.61 12.84
CA ASN A 75 7.52 -20.63 12.74
C ASN A 75 7.13 -19.24 12.22
N ASP A 76 5.84 -18.96 12.02
CA ASP A 76 5.40 -17.59 11.73
C ASP A 76 5.32 -16.75 13.01
N LEU A 77 5.75 -15.49 12.91
CA LEU A 77 5.61 -14.46 13.94
C LEU A 77 4.52 -13.48 13.56
N LEU A 78 3.61 -13.22 14.49
CA LEU A 78 2.48 -12.31 14.32
C LEU A 78 2.60 -11.16 15.29
N TYR A 79 2.46 -9.95 14.79
CA TYR A 79 2.19 -8.78 15.60
C TYR A 79 0.67 -8.59 15.72
N ILE A 80 0.14 -8.75 16.93
CA ILE A 80 -1.30 -8.72 17.19
C ILE A 80 -1.76 -7.41 17.85
N LYS A 81 -0.84 -6.60 18.38
CA LYS A 81 -1.20 -5.35 19.02
C LYS A 81 -1.60 -4.31 17.98
N ASN A 82 -2.76 -3.69 18.19
CA ASN A 82 -3.35 -2.74 17.24
C ASN A 82 -3.64 -3.36 15.87
N PHE A 83 -4.07 -4.63 15.83
CA PHE A 83 -4.51 -5.25 14.59
C PHE A 83 -5.63 -4.41 13.95
N PRO A 84 -5.61 -4.20 12.61
CA PRO A 84 -6.59 -3.32 11.97
C PRO A 84 -8.01 -3.86 12.13
N LEU A 85 -8.99 -2.95 12.22
CA LEU A 85 -10.41 -3.30 12.21
C LEU A 85 -10.72 -4.15 10.96
N ASN A 86 -11.56 -5.18 11.13
CA ASN A 86 -12.03 -6.13 10.11
C ASN A 86 -11.07 -7.25 9.71
N PHE A 87 -9.95 -7.41 10.40
CA PHE A 87 -9.16 -8.64 10.28
C PHE A 87 -9.59 -9.70 11.30
N SER A 88 -9.40 -10.97 10.96
CA SER A 88 -9.52 -12.09 11.91
C SER A 88 -8.51 -13.18 11.59
N ILE A 89 -7.93 -13.79 12.63
CA ILE A 89 -6.96 -14.88 12.48
C ILE A 89 -7.45 -16.06 13.30
N VAL A 90 -7.90 -17.10 12.60
CA VAL A 90 -8.63 -18.22 13.23
C VAL A 90 -7.93 -19.54 12.94
N GLY A 91 -7.68 -20.32 14.00
CA GLY A 91 -7.10 -21.66 13.90
C GLY A 91 -8.15 -22.71 13.55
N GLU A 92 -7.79 -23.70 12.72
CA GLU A 92 -8.74 -24.76 12.31
C GLU A 92 -8.77 -25.97 13.27
N PHE A 93 -7.69 -26.20 14.01
CA PHE A 93 -7.54 -27.35 14.91
C PHE A 93 -7.02 -26.90 16.27
N GLY A 94 -6.80 -27.84 17.20
CA GLY A 94 -5.98 -27.56 18.38
C GLY A 94 -4.59 -27.13 17.93
N THR A 95 -4.15 -25.96 18.40
CA THR A 95 -2.88 -25.34 18.00
C THR A 95 -2.10 -24.91 19.22
N THR A 96 -0.79 -24.75 19.06
CA THR A 96 0.11 -24.31 20.14
C THR A 96 0.75 -23.00 19.73
N ILE A 97 0.61 -22.00 20.59
CA ILE A 97 1.20 -20.67 20.38
C ILE A 97 2.08 -20.28 21.55
N ILE A 98 2.98 -19.34 21.30
CA ILE A 98 3.78 -18.68 22.32
C ILE A 98 3.52 -17.18 22.22
N PRO A 99 2.63 -16.61 23.05
CA PRO A 99 2.40 -15.18 23.07
C PRO A 99 3.44 -14.49 23.96
N PHE A 100 3.88 -13.30 23.55
CA PHE A 100 4.86 -12.53 24.30
C PHE A 100 4.73 -11.04 24.00
N SER A 101 5.34 -10.22 24.85
CA SER A 101 5.34 -8.76 24.71
C SER A 101 6.74 -8.26 24.46
N PHE A 102 6.85 -7.05 23.93
CA PHE A 102 8.12 -6.42 23.59
C PHE A 102 9.10 -6.37 24.78
N CYS A 103 8.58 -6.26 26.01
CA CYS A 103 9.37 -6.28 27.24
C CYS A 103 10.16 -7.58 27.46
N SER A 104 9.76 -8.69 26.83
CA SER A 104 10.48 -9.96 26.90
C SER A 104 11.70 -9.99 25.97
N ILE A 105 11.84 -9.02 25.06
CA ILE A 105 12.91 -8.96 24.07
C ILE A 105 14.08 -8.16 24.65
N SER A 106 15.24 -8.79 24.74
CA SER A 106 16.47 -8.14 25.20
C SER A 106 17.07 -7.23 24.13
N ALA A 107 17.78 -6.17 24.55
CA ALA A 107 18.33 -5.15 23.65
C ALA A 107 19.27 -5.72 22.56
N ASN A 108 19.99 -6.81 22.84
CA ASN A 108 20.86 -7.49 21.88
C ASN A 108 20.11 -8.24 20.78
N LEU A 109 18.82 -8.55 20.96
CA LEU A 109 17.96 -9.22 19.97
C LEU A 109 17.10 -8.24 19.17
N LEU A 110 17.10 -6.96 19.56
CA LEU A 110 16.15 -5.98 19.04
C LEU A 110 16.31 -5.73 17.54
N ASN A 111 17.55 -5.69 17.03
CA ASN A 111 17.79 -5.48 15.61
C ASN A 111 17.29 -6.66 14.76
N ASP A 112 17.55 -7.89 15.21
CA ASP A 112 17.09 -9.10 14.52
C ASP A 112 15.56 -9.13 14.50
N PHE A 113 14.93 -8.78 15.62
CA PHE A 113 13.49 -8.66 15.75
C PHE A 113 12.89 -7.61 14.79
N ILE A 114 13.46 -6.41 14.75
CA ILE A 114 13.01 -5.34 13.85
C ILE A 114 13.15 -5.75 12.39
N ASN A 115 14.24 -6.44 12.03
CA ASN A 115 14.44 -6.94 10.67
C ASN A 115 13.37 -7.96 10.26
N ILE A 116 13.01 -8.89 11.17
CA ILE A 116 11.92 -9.86 10.95
C ILE A 116 10.59 -9.13 10.73
N LEU A 117 10.27 -8.14 11.57
CA LEU A 117 9.04 -7.36 11.44
C LEU A 117 8.98 -6.55 10.14
N ASP A 118 10.10 -5.98 9.70
CA ASP A 118 10.18 -5.25 8.43
C ASP A 118 9.92 -6.16 7.22
N ILE A 119 10.46 -7.39 7.26
CA ILE A 119 10.22 -8.39 6.21
C ILE A 119 8.76 -8.86 6.22
N GLU A 120 8.20 -9.20 7.39
CA GLU A 120 6.78 -9.56 7.53
C GLU A 120 5.86 -8.43 7.02
N ASN A 121 6.18 -7.17 7.33
CA ASN A 121 5.41 -6.03 6.84
C ASN A 121 5.47 -5.92 5.31
N LYS A 122 6.66 -6.10 4.70
CA LYS A 122 6.82 -6.12 3.23
C LYS A 122 5.99 -7.24 2.59
N ILE A 123 6.01 -8.44 3.16
CA ILE A 123 5.21 -9.58 2.68
C ILE A 123 3.72 -9.26 2.79
N ASN A 124 3.26 -8.72 3.92
CA ASN A 124 1.85 -8.37 4.11
C ASN A 124 1.40 -7.27 3.15
N LEU A 125 2.22 -6.23 2.92
CA LEU A 125 1.92 -5.19 1.93
C LEU A 125 1.83 -5.75 0.52
N TYR A 126 2.73 -6.67 0.15
CA TYR A 126 2.65 -7.36 -1.14
C TYR A 126 1.38 -8.21 -1.24
N LEU A 127 1.10 -9.07 -0.26
CA LEU A 127 -0.08 -9.94 -0.26
C LEU A 127 -1.37 -9.14 -0.26
N LEU A 128 -1.43 -8.02 0.48
CA LEU A 128 -2.54 -7.09 0.41
C LEU A 128 -2.64 -6.50 -0.99
N SER A 129 -1.55 -6.00 -1.59
CA SER A 129 -1.59 -5.46 -2.96
C SER A 129 -2.09 -6.45 -4.01
N VAL A 130 -1.84 -7.75 -3.83
CA VAL A 130 -2.35 -8.83 -4.71
C VAL A 130 -3.81 -9.17 -4.40
N ASN A 131 -4.18 -9.21 -3.12
CA ASN A 131 -5.54 -9.58 -2.67
C ASN A 131 -6.57 -8.45 -2.72
N ILE A 132 -6.13 -7.19 -2.83
CA ILE A 132 -6.95 -5.99 -3.04
C ILE A 132 -7.64 -6.00 -4.41
N HIS A 133 -7.36 -6.99 -5.28
CA HIS A 133 -8.01 -7.10 -6.57
C HIS A 133 -9.48 -7.55 -6.60
N ASN A 134 -10.16 -7.79 -5.47
CA ASN A 134 -11.63 -7.93 -5.50
C ASN A 134 -12.29 -6.98 -4.49
N ASP A 135 -12.90 -5.92 -5.03
CA ASP A 135 -14.16 -5.25 -4.62
C ASP A 135 -14.18 -3.73 -4.89
N ILE A 136 -13.36 -3.24 -5.80
CA ILE A 136 -13.63 -1.97 -6.48
C ILE A 136 -13.45 -2.21 -7.98
N ASN A 137 -14.54 -2.15 -8.75
CA ASN A 137 -14.52 -2.07 -10.20
C ASN A 137 -13.97 -0.68 -10.59
N ILE A 138 -12.68 -0.45 -10.35
CA ILE A 138 -11.98 0.72 -10.85
C ILE A 138 -11.81 0.44 -12.33
N GLN A 139 -12.68 1.03 -13.16
CA GLN A 139 -12.45 1.10 -14.59
C GLN A 139 -11.79 2.44 -14.87
N PRO A 140 -10.44 2.54 -14.79
CA PRO A 140 -9.75 3.70 -15.33
C PRO A 140 -10.08 3.76 -16.81
N GLU A 141 -10.69 4.86 -17.24
CA GLU A 141 -11.03 5.06 -18.65
C GLU A 141 -9.80 5.68 -19.33
N LEU A 142 -9.24 4.98 -20.31
CA LEU A 142 -8.19 5.49 -21.17
C LEU A 142 -8.81 6.42 -22.22
N LYS A 143 -8.38 7.68 -22.23
CA LYS A 143 -8.77 8.69 -23.21
C LYS A 143 -7.58 9.07 -24.06
N LEU A 144 -7.84 9.22 -25.36
CA LEU A 144 -6.86 9.62 -26.36
C LEU A 144 -7.10 11.07 -26.74
N TYR A 145 -6.04 11.87 -26.74
CA TYR A 145 -6.07 13.27 -27.14
C TYR A 145 -5.05 13.50 -28.25
N SER A 146 -5.45 14.26 -29.26
CA SER A 146 -4.56 14.74 -30.32
C SER A 146 -3.92 16.05 -29.90
N LYS A 147 -2.83 16.43 -30.58
CA LYS A 147 -2.20 17.73 -30.37
C LYS A 147 -3.21 18.86 -30.57
N GLY A 148 -3.28 19.77 -29.60
CA GLY A 148 -4.20 20.90 -29.55
C GLY A 148 -5.52 20.61 -28.83
N ASP A 149 -5.82 19.35 -28.50
CA ASP A 149 -7.04 19.02 -27.77
C ASP A 149 -6.95 19.53 -26.32
N ILE A 150 -8.07 20.06 -25.83
CA ILE A 150 -8.22 20.46 -24.45
C ILE A 150 -8.57 19.23 -23.60
N ILE A 151 -7.74 18.94 -22.60
CA ILE A 151 -7.95 17.83 -21.67
C ILE A 151 -8.87 18.27 -20.52
N THR A 152 -8.70 19.50 -20.00
CA THR A 152 -9.55 20.13 -18.98
C THR A 152 -9.60 21.64 -19.16
N ASN A 153 -10.72 22.31 -18.89
CA ASN A 153 -10.78 23.78 -18.89
C ASN A 153 -10.64 24.36 -17.48
N GLU A 154 -10.05 25.55 -17.38
CA GLU A 154 -10.14 26.38 -16.18
C GLU A 154 -11.61 26.65 -15.82
N GLY A 155 -11.95 26.53 -14.53
CA GLY A 155 -13.32 26.72 -14.03
C GLY A 155 -14.19 25.46 -14.02
N ASP A 156 -13.83 24.41 -14.75
CA ASP A 156 -14.60 23.15 -14.78
C ASP A 156 -14.74 22.52 -13.39
N TYR A 157 -15.82 21.75 -13.21
CA TYR A 157 -16.04 20.97 -11.99
C TYR A 157 -14.99 19.84 -11.88
N PRO A 158 -14.34 19.64 -10.72
CA PRO A 158 -13.21 18.71 -10.58
C PRO A 158 -13.67 17.29 -10.21
N ASP A 159 -14.42 16.63 -11.08
CA ASP A 159 -14.94 15.26 -10.86
C ASP A 159 -13.92 14.15 -11.18
N MET A 160 -12.82 14.47 -11.85
CA MET A 160 -11.81 13.51 -12.31
C MET A 160 -10.37 13.95 -11.97
N ILE A 161 -9.47 12.98 -11.91
CA ILE A 161 -8.02 13.19 -11.87
C ILE A 161 -7.41 12.38 -12.99
N TYR A 162 -6.27 12.85 -13.48
CA TYR A 162 -5.68 12.37 -14.71
C TYR A 162 -4.26 11.89 -14.46
N GLU A 163 -3.87 10.81 -15.12
CA GLU A 163 -2.48 10.37 -15.24
C GLU A 163 -2.08 10.38 -16.71
N MET A 164 -1.01 11.11 -17.04
CA MET A 164 -0.44 11.10 -18.38
C MET A 164 0.34 9.81 -18.58
N ILE A 165 -0.12 8.90 -19.44
CA ILE A 165 0.57 7.64 -19.73
C ILE A 165 1.65 7.84 -20.78
N SER A 166 1.31 8.57 -21.84
CA SER A 166 2.25 8.94 -22.89
C SER A 166 1.87 10.30 -23.49
N GLY A 167 2.86 11.03 -23.99
CA GLY A 167 2.69 12.39 -24.51
C GLY A 167 3.11 13.50 -23.54
N GLU A 168 2.80 14.72 -23.93
CA GLU A 168 3.08 15.96 -23.18
C GLU A 168 1.94 16.97 -23.35
N ALA A 169 1.70 17.77 -22.32
CA ALA A 169 0.67 18.80 -22.32
C ALA A 169 1.13 20.07 -21.60
N SER A 170 0.57 21.20 -21.98
CA SER A 170 0.81 22.51 -21.36
C SER A 170 -0.34 22.88 -20.43
N VAL A 171 0.03 23.47 -19.28
CA VAL A 171 -0.92 24.03 -18.30
C VAL A 171 -0.99 25.54 -18.50
N ILE A 172 -2.16 26.05 -18.84
CA ILE A 172 -2.43 27.43 -19.23
C ILE A 172 -3.37 28.08 -18.22
N LYS A 173 -3.00 29.23 -17.68
CA LYS A 173 -3.86 30.04 -16.82
C LYS A 173 -3.80 31.49 -17.28
N SER A 174 -4.96 32.13 -17.47
CA SER A 174 -5.03 33.52 -17.95
C SER A 174 -4.14 33.76 -19.19
N ASP A 175 -4.25 32.88 -20.19
CA ASP A 175 -3.48 32.88 -21.45
C ASP A 175 -1.94 32.74 -21.33
N GLN A 176 -1.43 32.40 -20.15
CA GLN A 176 0.00 32.13 -19.93
C GLN A 176 0.26 30.66 -19.64
N ILE A 177 1.30 30.10 -20.25
CA ILE A 177 1.79 28.75 -19.92
C ILE A 177 2.51 28.80 -18.57
N ILE A 178 1.88 28.22 -17.55
CA ILE A 178 2.39 28.21 -16.18
C ILE A 178 3.15 26.92 -15.84
N GLY A 179 2.96 25.85 -16.62
CA GLY A 179 3.63 24.57 -16.40
C GLY A 179 3.49 23.61 -17.57
N LYS A 180 4.17 22.46 -17.46
CA LYS A 180 4.08 21.33 -18.39
C LYS A 180 3.77 20.05 -17.63
N ILE A 181 3.13 19.11 -18.31
CA ILE A 181 2.79 17.77 -17.84
C ILE A 181 3.47 16.77 -18.78
N ASN A 182 4.18 15.81 -18.20
CA ASN A 182 4.87 14.75 -18.93
C ASN A 182 4.30 13.37 -18.59
N ALA A 183 4.67 12.35 -19.38
CA ALA A 183 4.38 10.96 -19.05
C ALA A 183 4.79 10.58 -17.61
N GLY A 184 3.93 9.84 -16.94
CA GLY A 184 4.02 9.45 -15.53
C GLY A 184 3.60 10.53 -14.53
N GLU A 185 3.17 11.72 -14.99
CA GLU A 185 2.72 12.79 -14.10
C GLU A 185 1.20 12.79 -13.94
N ILE A 186 0.78 13.03 -12.69
CA ILE A 186 -0.63 13.18 -12.32
C ILE A 186 -1.02 14.66 -12.43
N PHE A 187 -2.21 14.96 -12.91
CA PHE A 187 -2.72 16.32 -13.00
C PHE A 187 -4.22 16.43 -12.71
N GLY A 188 -4.66 17.66 -12.40
CA GLY A 188 -6.01 17.91 -11.89
C GLY A 188 -6.17 17.62 -10.39
N GLU A 189 -5.08 17.28 -9.71
CA GLU A 189 -5.04 16.92 -8.29
C GLU A 189 -5.20 18.13 -7.36
N ILE A 190 -4.77 19.33 -7.78
CA ILE A 190 -4.88 20.55 -6.98
C ILE A 190 -6.35 20.88 -6.70
N SER A 191 -7.16 20.92 -7.74
CA SER A 191 -8.61 21.18 -7.64
C SER A 191 -9.34 20.11 -6.83
N PHE A 192 -8.86 18.87 -6.91
CA PHE A 192 -9.36 17.80 -6.06
C PHE A 192 -9.02 18.05 -4.58
N LEU A 193 -7.74 18.26 -4.26
CA LEU A 193 -7.24 18.37 -2.88
C LEU A 193 -7.75 19.63 -2.16
N ASN A 194 -7.91 20.73 -2.90
CA ASN A 194 -8.37 22.01 -2.36
C ASN A 194 -9.90 22.19 -2.48
N GLU A 195 -10.62 21.17 -2.95
CA GLU A 195 -12.08 21.21 -3.14
C GLU A 195 -12.58 22.43 -3.94
N CYS A 196 -11.83 22.83 -4.97
CA CYS A 196 -12.11 24.01 -5.79
C CYS A 196 -12.22 23.66 -7.28
N SER A 197 -12.78 24.55 -8.11
CA SER A 197 -12.83 24.36 -9.57
C SER A 197 -11.45 24.17 -10.19
N ARG A 198 -11.38 23.69 -11.44
CA ARG A 198 -10.13 23.60 -12.21
C ARG A 198 -9.38 24.92 -12.18
N THR A 199 -8.14 24.90 -11.73
CA THR A 199 -7.33 26.11 -11.53
C THR A 199 -6.66 26.64 -12.79
N ALA A 200 -6.67 25.85 -13.87
CA ALA A 200 -6.01 26.13 -15.15
C ALA A 200 -6.57 25.20 -16.24
N THR A 201 -6.41 25.61 -17.50
CA THR A 201 -6.70 24.80 -18.70
C THR A 201 -5.49 23.91 -19.01
N VAL A 202 -5.73 22.68 -19.47
CA VAL A 202 -4.68 21.76 -19.90
C VAL A 202 -4.89 21.42 -21.37
N VAL A 203 -3.85 21.62 -22.19
CA VAL A 203 -3.90 21.41 -23.65
C VAL A 203 -2.80 20.43 -24.05
N ALA A 204 -3.15 19.43 -24.85
CA ALA A 204 -2.20 18.45 -25.36
C ALA A 204 -1.21 19.09 -26.35
N ASP A 205 0.09 18.96 -26.10
CA ASP A 205 1.16 19.46 -26.98
C ASP A 205 1.57 18.41 -28.03
N SER A 206 1.23 17.14 -27.79
CA SER A 206 1.44 15.99 -28.65
C SER A 206 0.23 15.04 -28.60
N ARG A 207 0.33 13.86 -29.24
CA ARG A 207 -0.67 12.80 -29.04
C ARG A 207 -0.51 12.27 -27.61
N CYS A 208 -1.57 12.34 -26.82
CA CYS A 208 -1.57 11.95 -25.42
C CYS A 208 -2.49 10.76 -25.15
N GLU A 209 -2.00 9.85 -24.31
CA GLU A 209 -2.78 8.79 -23.71
C GLU A 209 -2.96 9.11 -22.23
N VAL A 210 -4.20 9.26 -21.79
CA VAL A 210 -4.52 9.76 -20.45
C VAL A 210 -5.47 8.81 -19.76
N ILE A 211 -5.10 8.33 -18.57
CA ILE A 211 -6.02 7.61 -17.71
C ILE A 211 -6.83 8.62 -16.89
N THR A 212 -8.14 8.41 -16.85
CA THR A 212 -9.05 9.21 -16.02
C THR A 212 -9.55 8.42 -14.81
N ILE A 213 -9.56 9.05 -13.64
CA ILE A 213 -9.93 8.46 -12.36
C ILE A 213 -10.98 9.35 -11.70
N LYS A 214 -12.14 8.80 -11.36
CA LYS A 214 -13.21 9.53 -10.66
C LYS A 214 -12.78 9.99 -9.26
N LYS A 215 -13.20 11.20 -8.91
CA LYS A 215 -13.05 11.83 -7.58
C LYS A 215 -13.45 10.89 -6.45
N GLU A 216 -14.60 10.23 -6.59
CA GLU A 216 -15.16 9.31 -5.59
C GLU A 216 -14.28 8.08 -5.33
N ILE A 217 -13.49 7.67 -6.33
CA ILE A 217 -12.60 6.51 -6.24
C ILE A 217 -11.23 6.92 -5.71
N PHE A 218 -10.84 8.18 -5.86
CA PHE A 218 -9.48 8.65 -5.54
C PHE A 218 -9.10 8.50 -4.06
N SER A 219 -10.01 8.79 -3.14
CA SER A 219 -9.78 8.60 -1.69
C SER A 219 -9.53 7.13 -1.34
N ASN A 220 -10.20 6.21 -2.04
CA ASN A 220 -9.95 4.77 -1.92
C ASN A 220 -8.64 4.39 -2.63
N LEU A 221 -8.33 4.98 -3.78
CA LEU A 221 -7.10 4.68 -4.54
C LEU A 221 -5.82 5.06 -3.77
N ILE A 222 -5.87 6.14 -2.97
CA ILE A 222 -4.77 6.48 -2.05
C ILE A 222 -4.57 5.41 -0.97
N LYS A 223 -5.66 4.83 -0.44
CA LYS A 223 -5.61 3.79 0.60
C LYS A 223 -5.11 2.45 0.03
N GLU A 224 -5.58 2.10 -1.16
CA GLU A 224 -5.34 0.80 -1.80
C GLU A 224 -4.02 0.75 -2.60
N LYS A 225 -3.51 1.89 -3.09
CA LYS A 225 -2.29 1.96 -3.92
C LYS A 225 -1.31 3.02 -3.39
N PRO A 226 -0.46 2.69 -2.39
CA PRO A 226 0.56 3.61 -1.85
C PRO A 226 1.53 4.16 -2.91
N GLN A 227 1.79 3.41 -3.98
CA GLN A 227 2.60 3.88 -5.11
C GLN A 227 1.97 5.07 -5.85
N PHE A 228 0.64 5.13 -5.92
CA PHE A 228 -0.07 6.27 -6.51
C PHE A 228 0.10 7.53 -5.66
N LEU A 229 0.07 7.40 -4.33
CA LEU A 229 0.39 8.49 -3.40
C LEU A 229 1.84 8.99 -3.55
N LEU A 230 2.79 8.07 -3.79
CA LEU A 230 4.18 8.42 -4.08
C LEU A 230 4.30 9.19 -5.41
N SER A 231 3.55 8.82 -6.44
CA SER A 231 3.51 9.55 -7.71
C SER A 231 2.95 10.97 -7.54
N ILE A 232 1.85 11.14 -6.79
CA ILE A 232 1.30 12.47 -6.46
C ILE A 232 2.34 13.31 -5.72
N SER A 233 2.95 12.76 -4.67
CA SER A 233 3.98 13.45 -3.88
C SER A 233 5.16 13.90 -4.74
N LYS A 234 5.63 13.04 -5.65
CA LYS A 234 6.70 13.38 -6.60
C LYS A 234 6.29 14.49 -7.55
N THR A 235 5.07 14.46 -8.08
CA THR A 235 4.57 15.52 -8.97
C THR A 235 4.46 16.86 -8.24
N LEU A 236 3.91 16.89 -7.03
CA LEU A 236 3.82 18.11 -6.22
C LEU A 236 5.21 18.67 -5.90
N ALA A 237 6.16 17.81 -5.50
CA ALA A 237 7.54 18.22 -5.25
C ALA A 237 8.22 18.83 -6.49
N LYS A 238 8.03 18.22 -7.67
CA LYS A 238 8.52 18.79 -8.95
C LYS A 238 7.93 20.18 -9.22
N ARG A 239 6.62 20.35 -8.99
CA ARG A 239 5.94 21.64 -9.21
C ARG A 239 6.45 22.72 -8.25
N VAL A 240 6.64 22.40 -6.98
CA VAL A 240 7.24 23.32 -5.99
C VAL A 240 8.63 23.76 -6.43
N ASN A 241 9.48 22.82 -6.83
CA ASN A 241 10.83 23.14 -7.32
C ASN A 241 10.80 24.01 -8.58
N SER A 242 9.90 23.72 -9.53
CA SER A 242 9.73 24.53 -10.74
C SER A 242 9.28 25.97 -10.42
N LEU A 243 8.37 26.14 -9.46
CA LEU A 243 7.92 27.46 -9.01
C LEU A 243 9.04 28.23 -8.30
N ASN A 244 9.79 27.60 -7.40
CA ASN A 244 10.92 28.23 -6.72
C ASN A 244 11.99 28.71 -7.73
N ASN A 245 12.29 27.91 -8.75
CA ASN A 245 13.25 28.29 -9.78
C ASN A 245 12.77 29.52 -10.58
N LYS A 246 11.46 29.69 -10.80
CA LYS A 246 10.90 30.88 -11.47
C LYS A 246 10.90 32.15 -10.61
N ILE A 247 10.96 32.03 -9.29
CA ILE A 247 11.04 33.17 -8.35
C ILE A 247 12.49 33.60 -8.12
N THR A 248 13.43 32.65 -8.25
CA THR A 248 14.87 32.88 -8.04
C THR A 248 15.61 33.28 -9.34
N SER A 249 14.88 33.41 -10.46
CA SER A 249 15.35 33.90 -11.77
C SER A 249 14.79 35.29 -12.02
#